data_AF-A0A1V2LEU9-F1
#
_entry.id   AF-A0A1V2LEU9-F1
#
_cell.length_a   1.000
_cell.length_b   1.000
_cell.length_c   1.000
_cell.angle_alpha   90.00
_cell.angle_beta   90.00
_cell.angle_gamma   90.00
#
_symmetry.space_group_name_H-M   'P 1'
#
loop_
_entity.id
_entity.type
_entity.pdbx_description
1 polymer ?
#
loop_
_entity_poly.entity_id
_entity_poly.type
_entity_poly.pdbx_seq_one_letter_code
_entity_poly.pdbx_strand_id
1 'polypeptide(L)'
;MPSTFRSIHLLATDAGVRRELADYLLDKASFTVDTIASFWQNWIVDPINNILKTIRHDDTSKIALMSQKSLDSDLQSLERMVLDYVRDSQSDADIDFAALQEATRSGDMTVVMSNYERDLKSPVKSIILGDMVRNILIQIQKTKVDGSLALNGVDQILKSQELVFGFVAASPSLFILWALKNSFMSWYNGESYERSRKSYMSQLQSRMSKSLGTVEKLVGFLVVQERGGGVCTFSNGESKQDYYKNGLIFIELKHLKALASQVLPVYMLQQFNEDLEDLIQQHHSAEYKLFTVQRIWNVYGRYLR
;
A
#
# COMPACT_ATOMS: atom_id res chain seq x y z
N MET A 1 -12.91 46.25 -8.65
CA MET A 1 -12.30 45.34 -9.65
C MET A 1 -13.30 45.03 -10.77
N PRO A 2 -13.44 45.90 -11.79
CA PRO A 2 -13.86 45.38 -13.10
C PRO A 2 -13.35 46.24 -14.28
N SER A 3 -12.07 46.18 -14.60
CA SER A 3 -11.53 46.78 -15.85
C SER A 3 -10.91 45.75 -16.78
N THR A 4 -10.59 44.54 -16.28
CA THR A 4 -9.95 43.48 -17.08
C THR A 4 -10.95 42.70 -17.95
N PHE A 5 -12.16 42.45 -17.45
CA PHE A 5 -13.16 41.64 -18.17
C PHE A 5 -13.78 42.36 -19.39
N ARG A 6 -13.86 43.70 -19.38
CA ARG A 6 -14.42 44.47 -20.50
C ARG A 6 -13.45 44.54 -21.69
N SER A 7 -12.15 44.50 -21.42
CA SER A 7 -11.08 44.50 -22.43
C SER A 7 -11.00 43.17 -23.20
N ILE A 8 -11.32 42.05 -22.55
CA ILE A 8 -11.28 40.71 -23.17
C ILE A 8 -12.34 40.57 -24.28
N HIS A 9 -13.53 41.15 -24.07
CA HIS A 9 -14.60 41.08 -25.07
C HIS A 9 -14.34 41.95 -26.31
N LEU A 10 -13.61 43.06 -26.16
CA LEU A 10 -13.18 43.91 -27.28
C LEU A 10 -12.02 43.28 -28.06
N LEU A 11 -11.09 42.61 -27.37
CA LEU A 11 -9.98 41.88 -27.99
C LEU A 11 -10.45 40.63 -28.77
N ALA A 12 -11.51 39.95 -28.34
CA ALA A 12 -12.03 38.76 -29.03
C ALA A 12 -12.75 39.06 -30.37
N THR A 13 -13.03 40.33 -30.67
CA THR A 13 -13.81 40.74 -31.86
C THR A 13 -12.91 41.15 -33.05
N ASP A 14 -11.62 41.41 -32.81
CA ASP A 14 -10.66 41.73 -33.86
C ASP A 14 -10.11 40.46 -34.53
N ALA A 15 -10.15 40.42 -35.86
CA ALA A 15 -9.65 39.30 -36.65
C ALA A 15 -8.13 39.07 -36.48
N GLY A 16 -7.36 40.10 -36.11
CA GLY A 16 -5.94 39.99 -35.80
C GLY A 16 -5.69 39.24 -34.49
N VAL A 17 -6.37 39.63 -33.43
CA VAL A 17 -6.23 39.05 -32.08
C VAL A 17 -6.71 37.60 -32.04
N ARG A 18 -7.74 37.24 -32.82
CA ARG A 18 -8.19 35.84 -32.92
C ARG A 18 -7.15 34.92 -33.55
N ARG A 19 -6.35 35.41 -34.50
CA ARG A 19 -5.26 34.64 -35.11
C ARG A 19 -4.09 34.51 -34.14
N GLU A 20 -3.71 35.61 -33.48
CA GLU A 20 -2.63 35.60 -32.49
C GLU A 20 -2.96 34.70 -31.28
N LEU A 21 -4.22 34.70 -30.82
CA LEU A 21 -4.70 33.78 -29.81
C LEU A 21 -4.74 32.32 -30.30
N ALA A 22 -5.12 32.09 -31.55
CA ALA A 22 -5.12 30.73 -32.12
C ALA A 22 -3.69 30.19 -32.22
N ASP A 23 -2.74 30.99 -32.69
CA ASP A 23 -1.33 30.60 -32.78
C ASP A 23 -0.73 30.38 -31.38
N TYR A 24 -1.04 31.24 -30.41
CA TYR A 24 -0.61 31.08 -29.02
C TYR A 24 -1.19 29.82 -28.35
N LEU A 25 -2.46 29.52 -28.60
CA LEU A 25 -3.11 28.32 -28.07
C LEU A 25 -2.59 27.05 -28.74
N LEU A 26 -2.33 27.08 -30.05
CA LEU A 26 -1.74 25.98 -30.78
C LEU A 26 -0.31 25.70 -30.32
N ASP A 27 0.51 26.74 -30.14
CA ASP A 27 1.88 26.63 -29.65
C ASP A 27 1.93 26.08 -28.21
N LYS A 28 1.05 26.57 -27.33
CA LYS A 28 0.92 25.97 -25.99
C LYS A 28 0.40 24.54 -26.02
N ALA A 29 -0.55 24.23 -26.89
CA ALA A 29 -1.07 22.87 -27.02
C ALA A 29 0.04 21.91 -27.48
N SER A 30 0.79 22.25 -28.53
CA SER A 30 1.92 21.44 -28.98
C SER A 30 2.98 21.29 -27.89
N PHE A 31 3.34 22.38 -27.20
CA PHE A 31 4.32 22.31 -26.10
C PHE A 31 3.86 21.39 -24.97
N THR A 32 2.59 21.44 -24.58
CA THR A 32 2.05 20.54 -23.54
C THR A 32 2.00 19.09 -23.99
N VAL A 33 1.65 18.83 -25.25
CA VAL A 33 1.66 17.48 -25.84
C VAL A 33 3.07 16.93 -25.90
N ASP A 34 4.04 17.71 -26.36
CA ASP A 34 5.45 17.31 -26.43
C ASP A 34 6.03 17.05 -25.04
N THR A 35 5.63 17.84 -24.04
CA THR A 35 6.04 17.64 -22.64
C THR A 35 5.44 16.35 -22.07
N ILE A 36 4.16 16.07 -22.33
CA ILE A 36 3.50 14.83 -21.90
C ILE A 36 4.09 13.61 -22.62
N ALA A 37 4.35 13.72 -23.93
CA ALA A 37 4.98 12.66 -24.72
C ALA A 37 6.40 12.37 -24.23
N SER A 38 7.20 13.42 -23.96
CA SER A 38 8.54 13.30 -23.40
C SER A 38 8.54 12.70 -22.00
N PHE A 39 7.56 13.06 -21.16
CA PHE A 39 7.38 12.45 -19.85
C PHE A 39 7.01 10.97 -19.97
N TRP A 40 6.08 10.62 -20.87
CA TRP A 40 5.65 9.25 -21.11
C TRP A 40 6.79 8.35 -21.61
N GLN A 41 7.56 8.84 -22.57
CA GLN A 41 8.69 8.11 -23.14
C GLN A 41 9.77 7.86 -22.07
N ASN A 42 10.24 8.93 -21.41
CA ASN A 42 11.37 8.86 -20.50
C ASN A 42 11.05 8.19 -19.15
N TRP A 43 9.81 8.35 -18.62
CA TRP A 43 9.47 7.88 -17.26
C TRP A 43 8.65 6.60 -17.22
N ILE A 44 8.07 6.16 -18.34
CA ILE A 44 7.22 4.96 -18.37
C ILE A 44 7.79 3.95 -19.36
N VAL A 45 8.02 4.33 -20.61
CA VAL A 45 8.46 3.40 -21.66
C VAL A 45 9.89 2.91 -21.43
N ASP A 46 10.83 3.83 -21.20
CA ASP A 46 12.24 3.50 -20.99
C ASP A 46 12.49 2.60 -19.76
N PRO A 47 11.94 2.89 -18.56
CA PRO A 47 12.11 2.01 -17.41
C PRO A 47 11.46 0.64 -17.61
N ILE A 48 10.28 0.54 -18.25
CA ILE A 48 9.66 -0.76 -18.54
C ILE A 48 10.52 -1.57 -19.50
N ASN A 49 11.02 -0.97 -20.58
CA ASN A 49 11.89 -1.65 -21.53
C ASN A 49 13.21 -2.11 -20.90
N ASN A 50 13.80 -1.30 -20.01
CA ASN A 50 15.01 -1.68 -19.28
C ASN A 50 14.74 -2.87 -18.34
N ILE A 51 13.65 -2.86 -17.59
CA ILE A 51 13.25 -3.99 -16.73
C ILE A 51 13.00 -5.26 -17.56
N LEU A 52 12.28 -5.14 -18.68
CA LEU A 52 11.94 -6.27 -19.55
C LEU A 52 13.19 -6.84 -20.25
N LYS A 53 14.15 -5.99 -20.61
CA LYS A 53 15.45 -6.40 -21.16
C LYS A 53 16.30 -7.10 -20.12
N THR A 54 16.34 -6.61 -18.88
CA THR A 54 17.06 -7.25 -17.77
C THR A 54 16.49 -8.62 -17.43
N ILE A 55 15.17 -8.80 -17.46
CA ILE A 55 14.52 -10.10 -17.22
C ILE A 55 14.73 -11.07 -18.39
N ARG A 56 14.68 -10.57 -19.64
CA ARG A 56 14.73 -11.43 -20.83
C ARG A 56 16.15 -11.90 -21.19
N HIS A 57 17.21 -11.26 -20.72
CA HIS A 57 18.58 -11.55 -21.19
C HIS A 57 19.48 -12.35 -20.24
N ASP A 58 19.12 -12.62 -18.97
CA ASP A 58 20.12 -13.09 -17.99
C ASP A 58 19.89 -14.47 -17.37
N ASP A 59 18.70 -15.07 -17.45
CA ASP A 59 18.45 -16.26 -16.61
C ASP A 59 18.86 -17.60 -17.22
N THR A 60 19.11 -17.71 -18.54
CA THR A 60 19.30 -19.03 -19.16
C THR A 60 20.52 -19.19 -20.06
N SER A 61 20.96 -18.16 -20.78
CA SER A 61 22.02 -18.35 -21.80
C SER A 61 23.45 -18.07 -21.35
N LYS A 62 23.70 -17.34 -20.25
CA LYS A 62 25.09 -17.09 -19.78
C LYS A 62 25.56 -18.07 -18.71
N ILE A 63 24.68 -18.43 -17.77
CA ILE A 63 25.03 -19.29 -16.63
C ILE A 63 25.26 -20.74 -17.10
N ALA A 64 24.43 -21.26 -18.01
CA ALA A 64 24.59 -22.62 -18.54
C ALA A 64 25.81 -22.76 -19.49
N LEU A 65 26.16 -21.69 -20.22
CA LEU A 65 27.25 -21.72 -21.20
C LEU A 65 28.63 -21.54 -20.55
N MET A 66 28.75 -20.75 -19.49
CA MET A 66 30.00 -20.67 -18.70
C MET A 66 30.21 -21.93 -17.86
N SER A 67 29.16 -22.49 -17.25
CA SER A 67 29.32 -23.68 -16.41
C SER A 67 29.72 -24.92 -17.23
N GLN A 68 29.15 -25.13 -18.42
CA GLN A 68 29.56 -26.25 -19.27
C GLN A 68 30.97 -26.10 -19.82
N LYS A 69 31.35 -24.90 -20.28
CA LYS A 69 32.67 -24.68 -20.89
C LYS A 69 33.81 -24.73 -19.87
N SER A 70 33.57 -24.28 -18.64
CA SER A 70 34.52 -24.44 -17.54
C SER A 70 34.59 -25.88 -17.04
N LEU A 71 33.47 -26.60 -16.95
CA LEU A 71 33.46 -27.99 -16.48
C LEU A 71 34.19 -28.93 -17.46
N ASP A 72 34.03 -28.74 -18.77
CA ASP A 72 34.72 -29.55 -19.80
C ASP A 72 36.24 -29.30 -19.82
N SER A 73 36.65 -28.04 -19.62
CA SER A 73 38.07 -27.67 -19.47
C SER A 73 38.71 -28.30 -18.23
N ASP A 74 37.97 -28.35 -17.12
CA ASP A 74 38.45 -28.93 -15.86
C ASP A 74 38.53 -30.47 -15.94
N LEU A 75 37.60 -31.13 -16.65
CA LEU A 75 37.65 -32.57 -16.91
C LEU A 75 38.82 -32.99 -17.80
N GLN A 76 39.11 -32.23 -18.87
CA GLN A 76 40.28 -32.49 -19.73
C GLN A 76 41.62 -32.28 -19.01
N SER A 77 41.65 -31.38 -18.03
CA SER A 77 42.84 -31.14 -17.22
C SER A 77 43.06 -32.30 -16.24
N LEU A 78 41.98 -32.82 -15.64
CA LEU A 78 42.01 -33.96 -14.73
C LEU A 78 42.46 -35.24 -15.46
N GLU A 79 41.98 -35.48 -16.67
CA GLU A 79 42.34 -36.65 -17.49
C GLU A 79 43.85 -36.67 -17.81
N ARG A 80 44.42 -35.53 -18.23
CA ARG A 80 45.87 -35.40 -18.46
C ARG A 80 46.69 -35.65 -17.20
N MET A 81 46.24 -35.14 -16.06
CA MET A 81 46.94 -35.30 -14.79
C MET A 81 46.98 -36.75 -14.30
N VAL A 82 45.92 -37.52 -14.56
CA VAL A 82 45.85 -38.95 -14.19
C VAL A 82 46.73 -39.79 -15.11
N LEU A 83 46.78 -39.48 -16.41
CA LEU A 83 47.66 -40.16 -17.36
C LEU A 83 49.13 -39.90 -17.07
N ASP A 84 49.49 -38.67 -16.69
CA ASP A 84 50.85 -38.32 -16.29
C ASP A 84 51.24 -39.01 -14.97
N TYR A 85 50.33 -39.13 -14.00
CA TYR A 85 50.58 -39.87 -12.75
C TYR A 85 50.88 -41.35 -12.97
N VAL A 86 50.14 -42.00 -13.89
CA VAL A 86 50.37 -43.42 -14.21
C VAL A 86 51.71 -43.60 -14.93
N ARG A 87 52.12 -42.66 -15.79
CA ARG A 87 53.45 -42.66 -16.43
C ARG A 87 54.58 -42.43 -15.44
N ASP A 88 54.44 -41.47 -14.54
CA ASP A 88 55.47 -41.15 -13.55
C ASP A 88 55.61 -42.26 -12.50
N SER A 89 54.51 -42.96 -12.15
CA SER A 89 54.54 -44.12 -11.25
C SER A 89 55.23 -45.37 -11.84
N GLN A 90 55.47 -45.41 -13.15
CA GLN A 90 56.19 -46.50 -13.82
C GLN A 90 57.71 -46.27 -13.91
N SER A 91 58.23 -45.15 -13.41
CA SER A 91 59.60 -44.73 -13.72
C SER A 91 60.65 -45.08 -12.65
N ASP A 92 60.32 -45.80 -11.57
CA ASP A 92 61.28 -46.01 -10.47
C ASP A 92 61.30 -47.43 -9.85
N ALA A 93 60.90 -48.44 -10.61
CA ALA A 93 61.21 -49.83 -10.25
C ALA A 93 61.61 -50.60 -11.52
N ASP A 94 62.93 -50.73 -11.73
CA ASP A 94 63.51 -51.69 -12.66
C ASP A 94 63.20 -53.10 -12.14
N ILE A 95 62.05 -53.64 -12.57
CA ILE A 95 61.62 -55.00 -12.26
C ILE A 95 61.83 -55.80 -13.53
N ASP A 96 62.85 -56.66 -13.50
CA ASP A 96 63.08 -57.67 -14.52
C ASP A 96 61.85 -58.60 -14.58
N PHE A 97 61.01 -58.36 -15.58
CA PHE A 97 59.73 -59.06 -15.78
C PHE A 97 59.93 -60.57 -15.97
N ALA A 98 61.12 -61.01 -16.40
CA ALA A 98 61.46 -62.42 -16.54
C ALA A 98 61.69 -63.11 -15.18
N ALA A 99 62.27 -62.40 -14.20
CA ALA A 99 62.51 -62.92 -12.85
C ALA A 99 61.22 -62.97 -12.00
N LEU A 100 60.30 -62.01 -12.20
CA LEU A 100 59.02 -61.96 -11.49
C LEU A 100 58.05 -63.06 -11.95
N GLN A 101 58.09 -63.45 -13.22
CA GLN A 101 57.22 -64.50 -13.77
C GLN A 101 57.59 -65.90 -13.24
N GLU A 102 58.89 -66.16 -13.01
CA GLU A 102 59.37 -67.42 -12.44
C GLU A 102 59.05 -67.51 -10.93
N ALA A 103 59.23 -66.41 -10.18
CA ALA A 103 58.98 -66.35 -8.73
C ALA A 103 57.49 -66.38 -8.34
N THR A 104 56.60 -65.85 -9.20
CA THR A 104 55.15 -65.91 -8.97
C THR A 104 54.60 -67.33 -9.18
N ARG A 105 55.31 -68.17 -9.95
CA ARG A 105 54.92 -69.56 -10.24
C ARG A 105 55.16 -70.52 -9.07
N SER A 106 56.03 -70.15 -8.12
CA SER A 106 56.39 -70.96 -6.95
C SER A 106 55.70 -70.54 -5.63
N GLY A 107 54.89 -69.47 -5.65
CA GLY A 107 53.98 -69.14 -4.55
C GLY A 107 54.61 -68.60 -3.27
N ASP A 108 55.78 -67.96 -3.33
CA ASP A 108 56.40 -67.30 -2.19
C ASP A 108 56.24 -65.77 -2.26
N MET A 109 55.34 -65.22 -1.44
CA MET A 109 55.01 -63.79 -1.36
C MET A 109 55.84 -63.02 -0.32
N THR A 110 56.92 -63.60 0.20
CA THR A 110 57.67 -63.00 1.31
C THR A 110 58.47 -61.75 0.91
N VAL A 111 58.88 -61.61 -0.35
CA VAL A 111 59.67 -60.46 -0.82
C VAL A 111 58.83 -59.18 -0.94
N VAL A 112 57.52 -59.32 -1.20
CA VAL A 112 56.60 -58.17 -1.43
C VAL A 112 56.21 -57.47 -0.12
N MET A 113 56.20 -58.17 1.01
CA MET A 113 55.85 -57.56 2.31
C MET A 113 56.95 -56.65 2.88
N SER A 114 58.23 -56.92 2.60
CA SER A 114 59.34 -56.14 3.21
C SER A 114 59.51 -54.74 2.63
N ASN A 115 59.10 -54.53 1.36
CA ASN A 115 59.15 -53.23 0.71
C ASN A 115 57.92 -52.37 1.05
N TYR A 116 56.76 -53.00 1.20
CA TYR A 116 55.53 -52.31 1.62
C TYR A 116 55.66 -51.73 3.04
N GLU A 117 56.38 -52.43 3.93
CA GLU A 117 56.56 -52.02 5.33
C GLU A 117 57.60 -50.90 5.51
N ARG A 118 58.48 -50.68 4.52
CA ARG A 118 59.47 -49.60 4.53
C ARG A 118 58.85 -48.25 4.16
N ASP A 119 57.93 -48.25 3.20
CA ASP A 119 57.26 -47.01 2.75
C ASP A 119 56.17 -46.55 3.71
N LEU A 120 55.59 -47.47 4.50
CA LEU A 120 54.64 -47.15 5.58
C LEU A 120 55.30 -46.52 6.82
N LYS A 121 56.63 -46.59 6.98
CA LYS A 121 57.34 -46.12 8.18
C LYS A 121 57.67 -44.63 8.22
N SER A 122 57.35 -43.84 7.17
CA SER A 122 57.56 -42.39 7.21
C SER A 122 56.30 -41.57 6.91
N PRO A 123 55.21 -41.73 7.70
CA PRO A 123 53.99 -40.97 7.45
C PRO A 123 54.17 -39.46 7.70
N VAL A 124 55.24 -38.99 8.34
CA VAL A 124 55.38 -37.55 8.66
C VAL A 124 56.17 -36.78 7.58
N LYS A 125 57.09 -37.40 6.84
CA LYS A 125 57.88 -36.69 5.80
C LYS A 125 57.15 -36.60 4.45
N SER A 126 56.32 -37.60 4.12
CA SER A 126 55.51 -37.60 2.90
C SER A 126 54.21 -36.79 3.01
N ILE A 127 53.73 -36.54 4.24
CA ILE A 127 52.56 -35.66 4.49
C ILE A 127 52.96 -34.18 4.45
N ILE A 128 54.16 -33.79 4.91
CA ILE A 128 54.49 -32.37 5.09
C ILE A 128 54.83 -31.64 3.77
N LEU A 129 55.42 -32.29 2.76
CA LEU A 129 55.75 -31.61 1.50
C LEU A 129 54.63 -31.62 0.45
N GLY A 130 53.83 -32.70 0.36
CA GLY A 130 52.75 -32.82 -0.63
C GLY A 130 51.41 -32.29 -0.13
N ASP A 131 51.11 -32.49 1.16
CA ASP A 131 49.79 -32.17 1.72
C ASP A 131 49.65 -30.70 2.10
N MET A 132 50.74 -29.97 2.44
CA MET A 132 50.67 -28.52 2.62
C MET A 132 50.36 -27.79 1.31
N VAL A 133 51.05 -28.12 0.23
CA VAL A 133 50.80 -27.49 -1.08
C VAL A 133 49.41 -27.85 -1.58
N ARG A 134 48.97 -29.12 -1.42
CA ARG A 134 47.62 -29.55 -1.74
C ARG A 134 46.55 -28.88 -0.87
N ASN A 135 46.76 -28.76 0.45
CA ASN A 135 45.85 -28.05 1.35
C ASN A 135 45.78 -26.56 1.01
N ILE A 136 46.90 -25.91 0.66
CA ILE A 136 46.93 -24.53 0.17
C ILE A 136 46.17 -24.41 -1.15
N LEU A 137 46.36 -25.34 -2.10
CA LEU A 137 45.64 -25.33 -3.38
C LEU A 137 44.13 -25.51 -3.18
N ILE A 138 43.72 -26.46 -2.32
CA ILE A 138 42.32 -26.67 -1.93
C ILE A 138 41.77 -25.41 -1.26
N GLN A 139 42.55 -24.77 -0.39
CA GLN A 139 42.12 -23.57 0.32
C GLN A 139 42.01 -22.36 -0.62
N ILE A 140 42.88 -22.23 -1.62
CA ILE A 140 42.80 -21.21 -2.66
C ILE A 140 41.58 -21.45 -3.56
N GLN A 141 41.32 -22.70 -3.96
CA GLN A 141 40.14 -23.04 -4.76
C GLN A 141 38.85 -22.82 -3.98
N LYS A 142 38.82 -23.21 -2.70
CA LYS A 142 37.70 -22.92 -1.80
C LYS A 142 37.49 -21.41 -1.64
N THR A 143 38.56 -20.64 -1.42
CA THR A 143 38.50 -19.17 -1.33
C THR A 143 38.02 -18.54 -2.64
N LYS A 144 38.37 -19.10 -3.79
CA LYS A 144 37.88 -18.64 -5.10
C LYS A 144 36.38 -18.90 -5.27
N VAL A 145 35.91 -20.08 -4.85
CA VAL A 145 34.48 -20.43 -4.87
C VAL A 145 33.70 -19.57 -3.88
N ASP A 146 34.18 -19.44 -2.64
CA ASP A 146 33.58 -18.62 -1.59
C ASP A 146 33.56 -17.13 -1.99
N GLY A 147 34.64 -16.65 -2.62
CA GLY A 147 34.72 -15.31 -3.18
C GLY A 147 33.75 -15.09 -4.34
N SER A 148 33.61 -16.06 -5.24
CA SER A 148 32.62 -15.99 -6.34
C SER A 148 31.19 -16.00 -5.81
N LEU A 149 30.91 -16.79 -4.77
CA LEU A 149 29.62 -16.80 -4.09
C LEU A 149 29.33 -15.48 -3.37
N ALA A 150 30.35 -14.90 -2.71
CA ALA A 150 30.23 -13.58 -2.09
C ALA A 150 29.98 -12.47 -3.13
N LEU A 151 30.65 -12.53 -4.29
CA LEU A 151 30.43 -11.60 -5.40
C LEU A 151 29.01 -11.71 -5.95
N ASN A 152 28.48 -12.94 -6.12
CA ASN A 152 27.08 -13.14 -6.47
C ASN A 152 26.12 -12.56 -5.41
N GLY A 153 26.47 -12.68 -4.13
CA GLY A 153 25.72 -12.05 -3.03
C GLY A 153 25.73 -10.51 -3.10
N VAL A 154 26.85 -9.90 -3.48
CA VAL A 154 26.96 -8.44 -3.68
C VAL A 154 26.10 -7.98 -4.85
N ASP A 155 26.12 -8.70 -5.97
CA ASP A 155 25.25 -8.40 -7.13
C ASP A 155 23.77 -8.44 -6.73
N GLN A 156 23.38 -9.41 -5.90
CA GLN A 156 22.02 -9.51 -5.40
C GLN A 156 21.62 -8.31 -4.52
N ILE A 157 22.56 -7.79 -3.71
CA ILE A 157 22.35 -6.60 -2.88
C ILE A 157 22.23 -5.35 -3.75
N LEU A 158 23.11 -5.18 -4.75
CA LEU A 158 23.06 -4.04 -5.66
C LEU A 158 21.78 -4.04 -6.51
N LYS A 159 21.35 -5.21 -6.98
CA LYS A 159 20.10 -5.38 -7.73
C LYS A 159 18.87 -5.06 -6.88
N SER A 160 18.89 -5.41 -5.59
CA SER A 160 17.85 -5.03 -4.64
C SER A 160 17.78 -3.50 -4.45
N GLN A 161 18.93 -2.83 -4.38
CA GLN A 161 18.99 -1.36 -4.28
C GLN A 161 18.53 -0.68 -5.58
N GLU A 162 18.93 -1.19 -6.73
CA GLU A 162 18.48 -0.69 -8.04
C GLU A 162 16.96 -0.74 -8.17
N LEU A 163 16.33 -1.82 -7.69
CA LEU A 163 14.87 -1.97 -7.72
C LEU A 163 14.18 -0.95 -6.80
N VAL A 164 14.75 -0.69 -5.61
CA VAL A 164 14.25 0.35 -4.70
C VAL A 164 14.37 1.74 -5.33
N PHE A 165 15.50 2.06 -5.98
CA PHE A 165 15.65 3.32 -6.71
C PHE A 165 14.70 3.43 -7.89
N GLY A 166 14.46 2.34 -8.63
CA GLY A 166 13.47 2.28 -9.69
C GLY A 166 12.05 2.55 -9.19
N PHE A 167 11.68 2.00 -8.04
CA PHE A 167 10.36 2.25 -7.43
C PHE A 167 10.22 3.69 -6.92
N VAL A 168 11.26 4.24 -6.28
CA VAL A 168 11.27 5.63 -5.81
C VAL A 168 11.21 6.60 -6.99
N ALA A 169 11.89 6.31 -8.09
CA ALA A 169 11.80 7.09 -9.33
C ALA A 169 10.41 6.97 -9.99
N ALA A 170 9.73 5.82 -9.91
CA ALA A 170 8.38 5.66 -10.44
C ALA A 170 7.27 6.29 -9.56
N SER A 171 7.56 6.52 -8.28
CA SER A 171 6.58 7.03 -7.30
C SER A 171 5.94 8.38 -7.68
N PRO A 172 6.68 9.41 -8.11
CA PRO A 172 6.09 10.67 -8.59
C PRO A 172 5.09 10.46 -9.72
N SER A 173 5.38 9.58 -10.68
CA SER A 173 4.50 9.28 -11.82
C SER A 173 3.20 8.61 -11.38
N LEU A 174 3.29 7.66 -10.43
CA LEU A 174 2.12 7.02 -9.83
C LEU A 174 1.26 8.01 -9.03
N PHE A 175 1.89 8.93 -8.31
CA PHE A 175 1.19 9.98 -7.56
C PHE A 175 0.43 10.91 -8.50
N ILE A 176 1.05 11.34 -9.60
CA ILE A 176 0.40 12.19 -10.61
C ILE A 176 -0.80 11.46 -11.23
N LEU A 177 -0.65 10.18 -11.58
CA LEU A 177 -1.74 9.39 -12.16
C LEU A 177 -2.92 9.21 -11.17
N TRP A 178 -2.62 8.99 -9.89
CA TRP A 178 -3.63 8.92 -8.83
C TRP A 178 -4.33 10.26 -8.65
N ALA A 179 -3.59 11.37 -8.60
CA ALA A 179 -4.15 12.71 -8.46
C ALA A 179 -5.03 13.09 -9.65
N LEU A 180 -4.62 12.76 -10.88
CA LEU A 180 -5.40 12.97 -12.10
C LEU A 180 -6.67 12.12 -12.08
N LYS A 181 -6.57 10.84 -11.73
CA LYS A 181 -7.74 9.95 -11.59
C LYS A 181 -8.72 10.50 -10.55
N ASN A 182 -8.23 10.90 -9.37
CA ASN A 182 -9.08 11.41 -8.30
C ASN A 182 -9.74 12.74 -8.70
N SER A 183 -9.00 13.64 -9.35
CA SER A 183 -9.52 14.92 -9.84
C SER A 183 -10.54 14.71 -10.95
N PHE A 184 -10.28 13.80 -11.90
CA PHE A 184 -11.20 13.45 -12.96
C PHE A 184 -12.46 12.77 -12.43
N MET A 185 -12.32 11.83 -11.50
CA MET A 185 -13.46 11.16 -10.86
C MET A 185 -14.25 12.13 -9.99
N SER A 186 -13.58 13.05 -9.29
CA SER A 186 -14.22 14.12 -8.52
C SER A 186 -14.91 15.16 -9.41
N TRP A 187 -14.42 15.40 -10.62
CA TRP A 187 -15.08 16.25 -11.60
C TRP A 187 -16.27 15.55 -12.28
N TYR A 188 -16.09 14.28 -12.69
CA TYR A 188 -17.13 13.47 -13.32
C TYR A 188 -18.27 13.10 -12.35
N ASN A 189 -17.93 12.69 -11.13
CA ASN A 189 -18.91 12.48 -10.04
C ASN A 189 -19.24 13.80 -9.31
N GLY A 190 -18.77 14.93 -9.86
CA GLY A 190 -18.68 16.22 -9.19
C GLY A 190 -19.99 16.80 -8.75
N GLU A 191 -19.94 17.35 -7.54
CA GLU A 191 -20.99 18.07 -6.84
C GLU A 191 -22.14 17.23 -6.29
N SER A 192 -22.54 16.13 -6.92
CA SER A 192 -23.78 15.45 -6.51
C SER A 192 -23.63 14.62 -5.24
N TYR A 193 -22.53 13.89 -5.02
CA TYR A 193 -22.42 12.99 -3.86
C TYR A 193 -22.23 13.74 -2.53
N GLU A 194 -21.33 14.73 -2.51
CA GLU A 194 -21.08 15.52 -1.30
C GLU A 194 -22.17 16.57 -1.04
N ARG A 195 -22.74 17.23 -2.08
CA ARG A 195 -23.91 18.10 -1.88
C ARG A 195 -25.15 17.29 -1.52
N SER A 196 -25.38 16.10 -2.06
CA SER A 196 -26.56 15.30 -1.69
C SER A 196 -26.51 14.87 -0.23
N ARG A 197 -25.34 14.44 0.27
CA ARG A 197 -25.20 14.09 1.70
C ARG A 197 -25.37 15.30 2.61
N LYS A 198 -24.79 16.46 2.25
CA LYS A 198 -24.91 17.70 3.02
C LYS A 198 -26.32 18.30 2.92
N SER A 199 -26.98 18.19 1.77
CA SER A 199 -28.36 18.63 1.55
C SER A 199 -29.34 17.73 2.30
N TYR A 200 -29.16 16.40 2.26
CA TYR A 200 -29.96 15.47 3.03
C TYR A 200 -29.83 15.73 4.54
N MET A 201 -28.60 15.92 5.02
CA MET A 201 -28.35 16.23 6.44
C MET A 201 -29.00 17.57 6.84
N SER A 202 -28.80 18.64 6.07
CA SER A 202 -29.43 19.95 6.36
C SER A 202 -30.96 19.92 6.31
N GLN A 203 -31.54 19.10 5.44
CA GLN A 203 -32.99 18.85 5.42
C GLN A 203 -33.46 18.16 6.70
N LEU A 204 -32.73 17.15 7.20
CA LEU A 204 -33.05 16.49 8.46
C LEU A 204 -32.92 17.44 9.65
N GLN A 205 -31.86 18.25 9.70
CA GLN A 205 -31.65 19.26 10.74
C GLN A 205 -32.79 20.29 10.76
N SER A 206 -33.22 20.78 9.58
CA SER A 206 -34.35 21.68 9.46
C SER A 206 -35.67 21.05 9.92
N ARG A 207 -35.91 19.77 9.60
CA ARG A 207 -37.09 19.03 10.07
C ARG A 207 -37.08 18.86 11.58
N MET A 208 -35.94 18.51 12.16
CA MET A 208 -35.76 18.36 13.61
C MET A 208 -36.00 19.69 14.34
N SER A 209 -35.44 20.78 13.81
CA SER A 209 -35.65 22.15 14.31
C SER A 209 -37.12 22.58 14.25
N LYS A 210 -37.84 22.28 13.17
CA LYS A 210 -39.28 22.54 13.03
C LYS A 210 -40.12 21.73 14.01
N SER A 211 -39.77 20.45 14.20
CA SER A 211 -40.44 19.56 15.15
C SER A 211 -40.26 20.07 16.58
N LEU A 212 -39.04 20.43 16.97
CA LEU A 212 -38.74 21.01 18.28
C LEU A 212 -39.48 22.34 18.51
N GLY A 213 -39.51 23.23 17.52
CA GLY A 213 -40.30 24.48 17.61
C GLY A 213 -41.81 24.24 17.68
N THR A 214 -42.31 23.12 17.15
CA THR A 214 -43.72 22.72 17.29
C THR A 214 -44.00 22.24 18.71
N VAL A 215 -43.12 21.43 19.29
CA VAL A 215 -43.18 21.03 20.71
C VAL A 215 -43.15 22.26 21.61
N GLU A 216 -42.26 23.22 21.36
CA GLU A 216 -42.16 24.47 22.12
C GLU A 216 -43.47 25.26 22.11
N LYS A 217 -44.12 25.40 20.94
CA LYS A 217 -45.43 26.05 20.83
C LYS A 217 -46.50 25.30 21.61
N LEU A 218 -46.56 23.98 21.50
CA LEU A 218 -47.55 23.15 22.19
C LEU A 218 -47.39 23.24 23.72
N VAL A 219 -46.15 23.18 24.21
CA VAL A 219 -45.84 23.37 25.63
C VAL A 219 -46.14 24.80 26.07
N GLY A 220 -45.82 25.81 25.26
CA GLY A 220 -46.17 27.20 25.52
C GLY A 220 -47.68 27.42 25.66
N PHE A 221 -48.50 26.75 24.86
CA PHE A 221 -49.96 26.78 25.02
C PHE A 221 -50.41 26.16 26.35
N LEU A 222 -49.76 25.10 26.83
CA LEU A 222 -50.03 24.54 28.16
C LEU A 222 -49.66 25.51 29.28
N VAL A 223 -48.52 26.21 29.17
CA VAL A 223 -48.09 27.23 30.16
C VAL A 223 -49.10 28.38 30.23
N VAL A 224 -49.58 28.86 29.09
CA VAL A 224 -50.59 29.93 29.05
C VAL A 224 -51.91 29.47 29.65
N GLN A 225 -52.30 28.22 29.44
CA GLN A 225 -53.51 27.62 30.04
C GLN A 225 -53.37 27.45 31.57
N GLU A 226 -52.19 27.05 32.07
CA GLU A 226 -51.92 26.93 33.51
C GLU A 226 -51.85 28.29 34.22
N ARG A 227 -51.28 29.32 33.59
CA ARG A 227 -51.15 30.68 34.15
C ARG A 227 -52.44 31.50 34.06
N GLY A 228 -53.20 31.33 32.98
CA GLY A 228 -54.40 32.10 32.68
C GLY A 228 -55.66 31.56 33.35
N GLY A 229 -55.61 31.30 34.66
CA GLY A 229 -56.73 30.73 35.42
C GLY A 229 -58.09 31.35 35.06
N GLY A 230 -58.88 30.60 34.29
CA GLY A 230 -60.28 30.88 33.96
C GLY A 230 -60.53 31.97 32.92
N VAL A 231 -60.83 31.57 31.66
CA VAL A 231 -61.94 32.12 30.86
C VAL A 231 -62.44 31.01 29.90
N CYS A 232 -63.65 30.49 30.21
CA CYS A 232 -64.52 29.58 29.43
C CYS A 232 -63.97 28.14 29.21
N THR A 233 -64.51 27.08 29.83
CA THR A 233 -65.91 26.62 29.72
C THR A 233 -66.24 25.54 30.76
N PHE A 234 -67.34 25.71 31.49
CA PHE A 234 -68.08 24.60 32.08
C PHE A 234 -68.50 23.61 30.98
N SER A 235 -67.93 22.41 30.95
CA SER A 235 -68.51 21.17 30.37
C SER A 235 -67.44 20.06 30.42
N ASN A 236 -67.87 18.81 30.50
CA ASN A 236 -67.12 17.53 30.48
C ASN A 236 -66.04 17.36 29.35
N GLY A 237 -65.68 18.41 28.62
CA GLY A 237 -64.69 18.43 27.55
C GLY A 237 -63.29 18.92 27.91
N GLU A 238 -63.07 19.52 29.10
CA GLU A 238 -61.73 20.04 29.50
C GLU A 238 -60.69 18.91 29.61
N SER A 239 -61.00 17.80 30.29
CA SER A 239 -60.11 16.63 30.32
C SER A 239 -59.86 16.07 28.91
N LYS A 240 -60.89 16.04 28.04
CA LYS A 240 -60.74 15.50 26.68
C LYS A 240 -59.81 16.38 25.82
N GLN A 241 -59.88 17.70 25.97
CA GLN A 241 -59.02 18.64 25.27
C GLN A 241 -57.57 18.57 25.77
N ASP A 242 -57.37 18.38 27.07
CA ASP A 242 -56.03 18.25 27.66
C ASP A 242 -55.37 16.91 27.26
N TYR A 243 -56.13 15.81 27.24
CA TYR A 243 -55.62 14.53 26.72
C TYR A 243 -55.29 14.60 25.23
N TYR A 244 -56.08 15.33 24.44
CA TYR A 244 -55.79 15.53 23.02
C TYR A 244 -54.49 16.31 22.79
N LYS A 245 -54.29 17.42 23.52
CA LYS A 245 -53.04 18.21 23.44
C LYS A 245 -51.82 17.43 23.91
N ASN A 246 -51.96 16.70 25.02
CA ASN A 246 -50.89 15.83 25.53
C ASN A 246 -50.56 14.69 24.54
N GLY A 247 -51.57 14.12 23.88
CA GLY A 247 -51.39 13.16 22.80
C GLY A 247 -50.65 13.74 21.59
N LEU A 248 -50.96 14.98 21.21
CA LEU A 248 -50.27 15.67 20.13
C LEU A 248 -48.79 15.93 20.44
N ILE A 249 -48.49 16.36 21.68
CA ILE A 249 -47.10 16.50 22.16
C ILE A 249 -46.38 15.16 22.11
N PHE A 250 -47.01 14.08 22.58
CA PHE A 250 -46.40 12.75 22.57
C PHE A 250 -46.05 12.27 21.15
N ILE A 251 -46.95 12.47 20.19
CA ILE A 251 -46.71 12.13 18.78
C ILE A 251 -45.54 12.94 18.23
N GLU A 252 -45.50 14.24 18.49
CA GLU A 252 -44.41 15.09 18.01
C GLU A 252 -43.07 14.75 18.67
N LEU A 253 -43.05 14.38 19.95
CA LEU A 253 -41.84 13.90 20.65
C LEU A 253 -41.33 12.58 20.06
N LYS A 254 -42.22 11.65 19.66
CA LYS A 254 -41.83 10.42 18.97
C LYS A 254 -41.24 10.71 17.59
N HIS A 255 -41.85 11.63 16.85
CA HIS A 255 -41.33 12.08 15.56
C HIS A 255 -39.95 12.75 15.72
N LEU A 256 -39.80 13.63 16.72
CA LEU A 256 -38.55 14.28 17.06
C LEU A 256 -37.45 13.26 17.42
N LYS A 257 -37.77 12.22 18.20
CA LYS A 257 -36.84 11.13 18.52
C LYS A 257 -36.34 10.40 17.27
N ALA A 258 -37.22 10.11 16.31
CA ALA A 258 -36.85 9.43 15.07
C ALA A 258 -35.96 10.30 14.15
N LEU A 259 -36.15 11.62 14.17
CA LEU A 259 -35.27 12.56 13.47
C LEU A 259 -33.92 12.68 14.19
N ALA A 260 -33.94 12.77 15.52
CA ALA A 260 -32.75 12.87 16.34
C ALA A 260 -31.81 11.67 16.14
N SER A 261 -32.34 10.44 16.04
CA SER A 261 -31.51 9.24 15.81
C SER A 261 -30.75 9.23 14.49
N GLN A 262 -31.14 10.07 13.52
CA GLN A 262 -30.46 10.21 12.23
C GLN A 262 -29.45 11.36 12.20
N VAL A 263 -29.56 12.32 13.12
CA VAL A 263 -28.78 13.56 13.16
C VAL A 263 -27.76 13.58 14.30
N LEU A 264 -28.14 13.09 15.48
CA LEU A 264 -27.31 13.10 16.68
C LEU A 264 -26.42 11.86 16.77
N PRO A 265 -25.19 12.01 17.30
CA PRO A 265 -24.33 10.87 17.59
C PRO A 265 -24.87 10.07 18.79
N VAL A 266 -24.54 8.76 18.82
CA VAL A 266 -25.08 7.78 19.79
C VAL A 266 -24.92 8.21 21.25
N TYR A 267 -23.80 8.83 21.61
CA TYR A 267 -23.55 9.28 22.99
C TYR A 267 -24.45 10.45 23.42
N MET A 268 -24.88 11.31 22.50
CA MET A 268 -25.83 12.39 22.80
C MET A 268 -27.28 11.92 22.77
N LEU A 269 -27.56 10.84 22.04
CA LEU A 269 -28.92 10.30 21.97
C LEU A 269 -29.43 9.80 23.32
N GLN A 270 -28.55 9.31 24.20
CA GLN A 270 -28.95 8.89 25.54
C GLN A 270 -29.47 10.08 26.34
N GLN A 271 -28.67 11.14 26.46
CA GLN A 271 -29.04 12.38 27.13
C GLN A 271 -30.28 13.04 26.49
N PHE A 272 -30.38 13.02 25.15
CA PHE A 272 -31.54 13.56 24.45
C PHE A 272 -32.81 12.77 24.75
N ASN A 273 -32.72 11.44 24.90
CA ASN A 273 -33.87 10.63 25.28
C ASN A 273 -34.33 10.90 26.71
N GLU A 274 -33.41 11.14 27.64
CA GLU A 274 -33.72 11.57 29.01
C GLU A 274 -34.45 12.92 28.98
N ASP A 275 -33.94 13.90 28.22
CA ASP A 275 -34.60 15.20 28.03
C ASP A 275 -36.01 15.06 27.40
N LEU A 276 -36.22 14.12 26.48
CA LEU A 276 -37.55 13.85 25.93
C LEU A 276 -38.48 13.16 26.93
N GLU A 277 -37.95 12.31 27.80
CA GLU A 277 -38.71 11.61 28.84
C GLU A 277 -39.23 12.59 29.89
N ASP A 278 -38.41 13.58 30.28
CA ASP A 278 -38.80 14.70 31.14
C ASP A 278 -40.04 15.45 30.59
N LEU A 279 -40.15 15.58 29.26
CA LEU A 279 -41.29 16.24 28.59
C LEU A 279 -42.56 15.38 28.57
N ILE A 280 -42.43 14.06 28.58
CA ILE A 280 -43.55 13.10 28.56
C ILE A 280 -44.18 12.97 29.95
N GLN A 281 -43.38 13.08 31.01
CA GLN A 281 -43.85 12.91 32.38
C GLN A 281 -44.99 13.89 32.72
N GLN A 282 -46.11 13.35 33.20
CA GLN A 282 -47.33 14.11 33.49
C GLN A 282 -47.23 14.96 34.76
N HIS A 283 -46.32 14.63 35.68
CA HIS A 283 -46.17 15.31 36.97
C HIS A 283 -45.36 16.61 36.89
N HIS A 284 -44.70 16.89 35.77
CA HIS A 284 -43.96 18.14 35.57
C HIS A 284 -44.90 19.28 35.18
N SER A 285 -44.73 20.44 35.82
CA SER A 285 -45.43 21.67 35.44
C SER A 285 -45.12 22.05 33.99
N ALA A 286 -46.04 22.75 33.32
CA ALA A 286 -45.81 23.18 31.95
C ALA A 286 -44.57 24.11 31.86
N GLU A 287 -44.30 24.88 32.91
CA GLU A 287 -43.10 25.73 32.99
C GLU A 287 -41.81 24.91 33.00
N TYR A 288 -41.77 23.81 33.76
CA TYR A 288 -40.62 22.91 33.77
C TYR A 288 -40.39 22.30 32.38
N LYS A 289 -41.47 21.87 31.71
CA LYS A 289 -41.40 21.37 30.33
C LYS A 289 -40.86 22.41 29.36
N LEU A 290 -41.24 23.68 29.51
CA LEU A 290 -40.73 24.77 28.68
C LEU A 290 -39.22 24.98 28.90
N PHE A 291 -38.75 24.93 30.15
CA PHE A 291 -37.32 25.00 30.44
C PHE A 291 -36.55 23.81 29.86
N THR A 292 -37.13 22.61 29.88
CA THR A 292 -36.54 21.43 29.23
C THR A 292 -36.43 21.62 27.71
N VAL A 293 -37.46 22.18 27.04
CA VAL A 293 -37.37 22.51 25.61
C VAL A 293 -36.26 23.54 25.33
N GLN A 294 -36.13 24.57 26.18
CA GLN A 294 -35.05 25.56 26.05
C GLN A 294 -33.66 24.95 26.28
N ARG A 295 -33.55 24.02 27.24
CA ARG A 295 -32.32 23.24 27.48
C ARG A 295 -31.95 22.44 26.23
N ILE A 296 -32.92 21.78 25.58
CA ILE A 296 -32.71 21.04 24.34
C ILE A 296 -32.20 21.97 23.23
N TRP A 297 -32.80 23.15 23.05
CA TRP A 297 -32.32 24.14 22.07
C TRP A 297 -30.87 24.57 22.32
N ASN A 298 -30.48 24.75 23.59
CA ASN A 298 -29.15 25.21 23.96
C ASN A 298 -28.09 24.11 23.83
N VAL A 299 -28.38 22.90 24.31
CA VAL A 299 -27.44 21.77 24.34
C VAL A 299 -27.25 21.19 22.93
N TYR A 300 -28.33 20.98 22.19
CA TYR A 300 -28.29 20.34 20.87
C TYR A 300 -28.31 21.35 19.71
N GLY A 301 -28.31 22.65 20.00
CA GLY A 301 -28.38 23.73 19.00
C GLY A 301 -27.29 23.67 17.92
N ARG A 302 -26.12 23.10 18.22
CA ARG A 302 -25.04 22.87 17.24
C ARG A 302 -25.43 21.86 16.16
N TYR A 303 -26.28 20.90 16.48
CA TYR A 303 -26.73 19.85 15.57
C TYR A 303 -28.02 20.20 14.84
N LEU A 304 -28.73 21.22 15.32
CA LEU A 304 -29.97 21.74 14.73
C LEU A 304 -29.74 22.80 13.63
N ARG A 305 -28.48 23.18 13.37
CA ARG A 305 -28.06 24.21 12.40
C ARG A 305 -27.28 23.63 11.22
#